data_AF-A0A7C6VYU1-F1
#
_entry.id   AF-A0A7C6VYU1-F1
#
_cell.length_a   1.000
_cell.length_b   1.000
_cell.length_c   1.000
_cell.angle_alpha   90.00
_cell.angle_beta   90.00
_cell.angle_gamma   90.00
#
_symmetry.space_group_name_H-M   'P 1'
#
loop_
_entity.id
_entity.type
_entity.pdbx_description
1 polymer ?
#
loop_
_entity_poly.entity_id
_entity_poly.type
_entity_poly.pdbx_seq_one_letter_code
_entity_poly.pdbx_strand_id
1 'polypeptide(L)'
;MTRAKYRCRRGLAAGLIGLTCALLAAFAVGAPLHGIALHGQLKYGPDFRHFDYVNPDAPKGGEARFAAIGSFDTFNPFNIKGQAAAGIGQLFETLLTGSADEPFSEYGLIAESVEVAADRGSVTFTL
;
A
#
# COMPACT_ATOMS: atom_id res chain seq x y z
N MET A 1 16.84 6.89 -74.83
CA MET A 1 17.33 6.49 -73.50
C MET A 1 17.01 7.61 -72.51
N THR A 2 15.77 7.62 -71.99
CA THR A 2 15.34 7.25 -70.61
C THR A 2 15.49 8.38 -69.57
N ARG A 3 14.38 9.06 -69.27
CA ARG A 3 14.23 10.01 -68.14
C ARG A 3 13.92 9.24 -66.86
N ALA A 4 14.74 9.43 -65.82
CA ALA A 4 14.52 8.87 -64.48
C ALA A 4 13.51 9.71 -63.69
N LYS A 5 12.42 9.08 -63.23
CA LYS A 5 11.43 9.67 -62.30
C LYS A 5 11.80 9.24 -60.88
N TYR A 6 12.26 10.18 -60.05
CA TYR A 6 12.43 9.98 -58.61
C TYR A 6 11.06 10.14 -57.92
N ARG A 7 10.48 9.03 -57.45
CA ARG A 7 9.23 9.02 -56.70
C ARG A 7 9.52 9.12 -55.21
N CYS A 8 9.20 10.27 -54.64
CA CYS A 8 9.32 10.62 -53.23
C CYS A 8 8.44 9.68 -52.36
N ARG A 9 9.07 8.80 -51.56
CA ARG A 9 8.41 8.01 -50.49
C ARG A 9 8.49 8.80 -49.18
N ARG A 10 7.63 9.81 -49.01
CA ARG A 10 7.41 10.51 -47.73
C ARG A 10 6.02 10.14 -47.23
N GLY A 11 5.93 9.26 -46.24
CA GLY A 11 4.62 8.94 -45.65
C GLY A 11 4.60 7.82 -44.61
N LEU A 12 5.53 6.86 -44.67
CA LEU A 12 5.50 5.72 -43.72
C LEU A 12 6.21 5.97 -42.38
N ALA A 13 7.09 6.96 -42.27
CA ALA A 13 7.88 7.17 -41.05
C ALA A 13 7.08 7.80 -39.89
N ALA A 14 6.00 8.55 -40.18
CA ALA A 14 5.21 9.23 -39.16
C ALA A 14 4.28 8.28 -38.37
N GLY A 15 3.82 7.17 -38.99
CA GLY A 15 2.94 6.20 -38.34
C GLY A 15 3.65 5.31 -37.31
N LEU A 16 4.93 4.99 -37.53
CA LEU A 16 5.71 4.14 -36.62
C LEU A 16 6.09 4.85 -35.30
N ILE A 17 6.27 6.17 -35.32
CA ILE A 17 6.64 6.97 -34.15
C ILE A 17 5.43 7.18 -33.22
N GLY A 18 4.22 7.33 -33.78
CA GLY A 18 2.99 7.46 -33.00
C GLY A 18 2.64 6.18 -32.22
N LEU A 19 2.88 5.00 -32.81
CA LEU A 19 2.58 3.71 -32.19
C LEU A 19 3.57 3.36 -31.06
N THR A 20 4.81 3.85 -31.13
CA THR A 20 5.83 3.62 -30.09
C THR A 20 5.62 4.50 -28.86
N CYS A 21 5.08 5.73 -29.00
CA CYS A 21 4.71 6.56 -27.84
C CYS A 21 3.48 6.02 -27.07
N ALA A 22 2.52 5.39 -27.75
CA ALA A 22 1.33 4.83 -27.10
C ALA A 22 1.65 3.59 -26.24
N LEU A 23 2.69 2.82 -26.57
CA LEU A 23 3.12 1.66 -25.77
C LEU A 23 3.90 2.04 -24.50
N LEU A 24 4.47 3.26 -24.43
CA LEU A 24 5.21 3.75 -23.26
C LEU A 24 4.31 4.30 -22.14
N ALA A 25 3.01 4.41 -22.39
CA ALA A 25 2.02 4.82 -21.39
C ALA A 25 1.44 3.62 -20.61
N ALA A 26 2.13 2.47 -20.60
CA ALA A 26 1.89 1.45 -19.59
C ALA A 26 2.27 2.07 -18.23
N PHE A 27 1.28 2.54 -17.49
CA PHE A 27 1.43 2.97 -16.11
C PHE A 27 2.22 1.90 -15.36
N ALA A 28 3.43 2.23 -14.97
CA ALA A 28 4.24 1.36 -14.13
C ALA A 28 3.59 1.33 -12.75
N VAL A 29 2.67 0.39 -12.55
CA VAL A 29 2.20 -0.01 -11.22
C VAL A 29 3.43 -0.58 -10.51
N GLY A 30 3.72 -0.08 -9.31
CA GLY A 30 4.85 -0.56 -8.51
C GLY A 30 4.71 -2.05 -8.22
N ALA A 31 5.82 -2.79 -8.15
CA ALA A 31 5.79 -4.20 -7.79
C ALA A 31 5.17 -4.41 -6.40
N PRO A 32 4.53 -5.56 -6.13
CA PRO A 32 3.96 -5.87 -4.83
C PRO A 32 5.04 -5.91 -3.75
N LEU A 33 4.81 -5.14 -2.69
CA LEU A 33 5.68 -5.06 -1.51
C LEU A 33 4.93 -5.55 -0.27
N HIS A 34 5.68 -6.08 0.71
CA HIS A 34 5.15 -6.53 2.00
C HIS A 34 4.79 -5.37 2.95
N GLY A 35 5.00 -4.14 2.52
CA GLY A 35 4.74 -2.93 3.29
C GLY A 35 5.06 -1.67 2.49
N ILE A 36 4.83 -0.52 3.10
CA ILE A 36 5.09 0.80 2.53
C ILE A 36 5.64 1.74 3.59
N ALA A 37 6.68 2.49 3.22
CA ALA A 37 7.17 3.62 4.00
C ALA A 37 6.82 4.93 3.29
N LEU A 38 6.39 5.95 4.04
CA LEU A 38 6.20 7.29 3.51
C LEU A 38 7.51 7.86 2.96
N HIS A 39 8.61 7.57 3.67
CA HIS A 39 9.96 8.01 3.35
C HIS A 39 10.97 6.88 3.58
N GLY A 40 11.98 6.80 2.72
CA GLY A 40 13.08 5.85 2.87
C GLY A 40 12.67 4.41 2.53
N GLN A 41 13.32 3.47 3.20
CA GLN A 41 13.08 2.04 3.06
C GLN A 41 12.53 1.49 4.37
N LEU A 42 11.78 0.39 4.27
CA LEU A 42 11.30 -0.36 5.43
C LEU A 42 12.48 -0.90 6.24
N LYS A 43 12.40 -0.77 7.56
CA LYS A 43 13.37 -1.39 8.47
C LYS A 43 13.33 -2.93 8.37
N TYR A 44 12.13 -3.50 8.34
CA TYR A 44 11.93 -4.95 8.33
C TYR A 44 11.83 -5.48 6.89
N GLY A 45 12.66 -6.47 6.55
CA GLY A 45 12.61 -7.15 5.26
C GLY A 45 11.39 -8.09 5.12
N PRO A 46 11.10 -8.62 3.93
CA PRO A 46 9.88 -9.41 3.67
C PRO A 46 9.76 -10.70 4.48
N ASP A 47 10.89 -11.25 4.95
CA ASP A 47 10.92 -12.52 5.70
C ASP A 47 10.87 -12.32 7.23
N PHE A 48 10.69 -11.08 7.73
CA PHE A 48 10.62 -10.82 9.16
C PHE A 48 9.43 -11.54 9.81
N ARG A 49 9.58 -11.97 11.07
CA ARG A 49 8.57 -12.78 11.77
C ARG A 49 7.84 -12.02 12.87
N HIS A 50 8.45 -10.97 13.39
CA HIS A 50 7.90 -10.10 14.42
C HIS A 50 8.68 -8.78 14.40
N PHE A 51 8.08 -7.72 14.93
CA PHE A 51 8.81 -6.49 15.21
C PHE A 51 9.83 -6.70 16.35
N ASP A 52 10.90 -5.90 16.36
CA ASP A 52 11.99 -6.02 17.34
C ASP A 52 11.54 -5.73 18.77
N TYR A 53 10.48 -4.93 18.93
CA TYR A 53 9.93 -4.54 20.24
C TYR A 53 8.94 -5.56 20.81
N VAL A 54 8.72 -6.69 20.14
CA VAL A 54 7.82 -7.76 20.60
C VAL A 54 8.62 -8.83 21.32
N ASN A 55 8.08 -9.34 22.42
CA ASN A 55 8.54 -10.60 23.02
C ASN A 55 7.87 -11.79 22.29
N PRO A 56 8.57 -12.55 21.43
CA PRO A 56 7.98 -13.68 20.71
C PRO A 56 7.55 -14.82 21.65
N ASP A 57 8.21 -14.94 22.81
CA ASP A 57 7.93 -15.95 23.83
C ASP A 57 6.90 -15.48 24.87
N ALA A 58 6.13 -14.42 24.57
CA ALA A 58 5.13 -13.90 25.48
C ALA A 58 4.12 -15.01 25.87
N PRO A 59 3.90 -15.27 27.17
CA PRO A 59 2.98 -16.31 27.62
C PRO A 59 1.57 -16.01 27.11
N LYS A 60 0.89 -17.05 26.62
CA LYS A 60 -0.47 -16.94 26.09
C LYS A 60 -1.50 -17.30 27.16
N GLY A 61 -2.59 -16.54 27.21
CA GLY A 61 -3.68 -16.71 28.17
C GLY A 61 -3.62 -15.75 29.36
N GLY A 62 -4.49 -15.97 30.35
CA GLY A 62 -4.70 -15.07 31.49
C GLY A 62 -5.76 -14.00 31.24
N GLU A 63 -5.93 -13.09 32.19
CA GLU A 63 -6.89 -11.98 32.11
C GLU A 63 -6.19 -10.66 32.41
N ALA A 64 -6.28 -9.71 31.48
CA ALA A 64 -5.83 -8.34 31.66
C ALA A 64 -7.05 -7.43 31.92
N ARG A 65 -7.05 -6.75 33.08
CA ARG A 65 -8.11 -5.81 33.47
C ARG A 65 -7.58 -4.39 33.41
N PHE A 66 -8.10 -3.59 32.48
CA PHE A 66 -7.75 -2.18 32.31
C PHE A 66 -8.89 -1.29 32.80
N ALA A 67 -8.55 -0.21 33.50
CA ALA A 67 -9.52 0.82 33.85
C ALA A 67 -9.67 1.82 32.70
N ALA A 68 -10.89 2.34 32.50
CA ALA A 68 -11.18 3.44 31.60
C ALA A 68 -11.94 4.54 32.35
N ILE A 69 -11.64 5.80 32.03
CA ILE A 69 -12.29 6.96 32.65
C ILE A 69 -13.51 7.35 31.79
N GLY A 70 -14.67 7.51 32.40
CA GLY A 70 -15.92 7.90 31.73
C GLY A 70 -16.94 6.76 31.57
N SER A 71 -17.87 6.92 30.62
CA SER A 71 -18.88 5.92 30.25
C SER A 71 -18.97 5.83 28.73
N PHE A 72 -19.67 4.82 28.22
CA PHE A 72 -19.95 4.64 26.80
C PHE A 72 -21.46 4.50 26.56
N ASP A 73 -21.90 4.82 25.35
CA ASP A 73 -23.29 4.63 24.90
C ASP A 73 -23.39 3.98 23.50
N THR A 74 -22.24 3.67 22.86
CA THR A 74 -22.19 3.02 21.56
C THR A 74 -20.98 2.09 21.42
N PHE A 75 -21.14 1.04 20.60
CA PHE A 75 -20.06 0.12 20.20
C PHE A 75 -19.57 0.35 18.77
N ASN A 76 -20.07 1.37 18.08
CA ASN A 76 -19.57 1.73 16.75
C ASN A 76 -18.63 2.95 16.86
N PRO A 77 -17.31 2.77 16.70
CA PRO A 77 -16.33 3.85 16.84
C PRO A 77 -16.28 4.79 15.62
N PHE A 78 -16.99 4.50 14.54
CA PHE A 78 -16.94 5.27 13.28
C PHE A 78 -18.06 6.32 13.16
N ASN A 79 -18.88 6.46 14.21
CA ASN A 79 -19.96 7.42 14.28
C ASN A 79 -19.43 8.81 14.66
N ILE A 80 -20.09 9.87 14.18
CA ILE A 80 -19.82 11.24 14.65
C ILE A 80 -20.39 11.47 16.06
N LYS A 81 -21.47 10.78 16.43
CA LYS A 81 -22.19 10.95 17.71
C LYS A 81 -22.06 9.73 18.61
N GLY A 82 -22.10 10.00 19.91
CA GLY A 82 -21.96 8.99 20.98
C GLY A 82 -20.56 8.99 21.59
N GLN A 83 -20.39 8.18 22.62
CA GLN A 83 -19.11 7.88 23.25
C GLN A 83 -18.83 6.39 23.07
N ALA A 84 -17.83 6.07 22.25
CA ALA A 84 -17.46 4.70 21.94
C ALA A 84 -16.87 3.99 23.17
N ALA A 85 -17.17 2.69 23.32
CA ALA A 85 -16.59 1.89 24.40
C ALA A 85 -15.05 1.85 24.32
N ALA A 86 -14.37 1.99 25.46
CA ALA A 86 -12.92 1.89 25.51
C ALA A 86 -12.45 0.51 25.02
N GLY A 87 -11.39 0.49 24.20
CA GLY A 87 -10.84 -0.74 23.63
C GLY A 87 -11.61 -1.32 22.43
N ILE A 88 -12.76 -0.76 22.04
CA ILE A 88 -13.60 -1.29 20.95
C ILE A 88 -12.85 -1.39 19.61
N GLY A 89 -11.82 -0.57 19.41
CA GLY A 89 -10.95 -0.60 18.23
C GLY A 89 -10.23 -1.93 18.02
N GLN A 90 -10.03 -2.75 19.07
CA GLN A 90 -9.36 -4.06 18.95
C GLN A 90 -10.21 -5.12 18.22
N LEU A 91 -11.47 -4.83 17.92
CA LEU A 91 -12.35 -5.72 17.13
C LEU A 91 -12.26 -5.46 15.62
N PHE A 92 -11.54 -4.42 15.20
CA PHE A 92 -11.44 -4.01 13.80
C PHE A 92 -9.98 -4.05 13.37
N GLU A 93 -9.75 -4.45 12.12
CA GLU A 93 -8.43 -4.56 11.52
C GLU A 93 -8.31 -3.62 10.33
N THR A 94 -7.11 -3.09 10.10
CA THR A 94 -6.73 -2.30 8.93
C THR A 94 -6.10 -3.20 7.86
N LEU A 95 -5.94 -2.69 6.63
CA LEU A 95 -5.28 -3.47 5.57
C LEU A 95 -3.80 -3.73 5.87
N LEU A 96 -3.11 -2.69 6.38
CA LEU A 96 -1.73 -2.74 6.84
C LEU A 96 -1.66 -2.27 8.29
N THR A 97 -0.57 -2.59 8.99
CA THR A 97 -0.32 -2.18 10.37
C THR A 97 0.98 -1.39 10.51
N GLY A 98 0.94 -0.30 11.27
CA GLY A 98 2.12 0.55 11.49
C GLY A 98 3.12 -0.05 12.47
N SER A 99 4.41 0.13 12.21
CA SER A 99 5.45 -0.22 13.18
C SER A 99 5.64 0.89 14.21
N ALA A 100 5.74 0.53 15.49
CA ALA A 100 5.89 1.51 16.59
C ALA A 100 7.32 2.09 16.71
N ASP A 101 8.30 1.48 16.04
CA ASP A 101 9.71 1.90 16.04
C ASP A 101 10.15 2.50 14.70
N GLU A 102 9.20 2.83 13.83
CA GLU A 102 9.41 3.58 12.60
C GLU A 102 8.44 4.79 12.51
N PRO A 103 8.80 5.89 11.83
CA PRO A 103 7.95 7.09 11.83
C PRO A 103 6.63 6.93 11.06
N PHE A 104 6.70 6.46 9.82
CA PHE A 104 5.56 6.30 8.91
C PHE A 104 5.83 5.12 7.97
N SER A 105 5.89 3.92 8.56
CA SER A 105 6.04 2.65 7.86
C SER A 105 4.91 1.71 8.27
N GLU A 106 4.29 1.05 7.29
CA GLU A 106 3.23 0.07 7.50
C GLU A 106 3.59 -1.25 6.81
N TYR A 107 3.18 -2.36 7.42
CA TYR A 107 3.44 -3.74 6.96
C TYR A 107 2.11 -4.49 6.78
N GLY A 108 2.12 -5.54 5.96
CA GLY A 108 0.95 -6.40 5.73
C GLY A 108 0.24 -6.82 7.01
N LEU A 109 -1.09 -6.70 7.03
CA LEU A 109 -1.96 -7.16 8.12
C LEU A 109 -3.08 -8.05 7.58
N ILE A 110 -4.18 -7.47 7.08
CA ILE A 110 -5.16 -8.21 6.28
C ILE A 110 -4.65 -8.34 4.84
N ALA A 111 -4.00 -7.29 4.31
CA ALA A 111 -3.41 -7.34 3.00
C ALA A 111 -2.05 -8.06 3.04
N GLU A 112 -1.89 -9.05 2.16
CA GLU A 112 -0.64 -9.75 1.91
C GLU A 112 0.40 -8.85 1.22
N SER A 113 -0.05 -7.96 0.33
CA SER A 113 0.83 -7.03 -0.38
C SER A 113 0.17 -5.69 -0.70
N VAL A 114 1.01 -4.68 -0.89
CA VAL A 114 0.63 -3.34 -1.36
C VAL A 114 1.44 -2.95 -2.60
N GLU A 115 0.75 -2.40 -3.59
CA GLU A 115 1.30 -1.86 -4.83
C GLU A 115 0.86 -0.40 -4.96
N VAL A 116 1.80 0.53 -5.10
CA VAL A 116 1.49 1.96 -5.28
C VAL A 116 2.03 2.41 -6.62
N ALA A 117 1.19 3.08 -7.42
CA ALA A 117 1.63 3.67 -8.68
C ALA A 117 2.71 4.73 -8.44
N ALA A 118 3.63 4.89 -9.40
CA ALA A 118 4.75 5.82 -9.27
C ALA A 118 4.32 7.29 -9.01
N ASP A 119 3.16 7.70 -9.54
CA ASP A 119 2.55 9.01 -9.33
C ASP A 119 1.66 9.09 -8.06
N ARG A 120 1.54 7.98 -7.31
CA ARG A 120 0.65 7.78 -6.17
C ARG A 120 -0.84 7.98 -6.50
N GLY A 121 -1.23 7.92 -7.78
CA GLY A 121 -2.62 8.08 -8.22
C GLY A 121 -3.50 6.85 -7.94
N SER A 122 -2.88 5.70 -7.70
CA SER A 122 -3.58 4.47 -7.30
C SER A 122 -2.77 3.66 -6.30
N VAL A 123 -3.49 2.85 -5.52
CA VAL A 123 -2.96 1.81 -4.65
C VAL A 123 -3.79 0.54 -4.84
N THR A 124 -3.11 -0.60 -4.93
CA THR A 124 -3.72 -1.93 -5.01
C THR A 124 -3.27 -2.75 -3.81
N PHE A 125 -4.24 -3.38 -3.14
CA PHE A 125 -4.01 -4.30 -2.02
C PHE A 125 -4.43 -5.70 -2.45
N THR A 126 -3.58 -6.68 -2.18
CA THR A 126 -3.89 -8.11 -2.34
C THR A 126 -4.17 -8.69 -0.96
N LEU A 127 -5.24 -9.47 -0.84
CA LEU A 127 -5.68 -10.11 0.41
C LEU A 127 -5.36 -11.61 0.39
#